data_AF-X1EKF5-F1
#
_entry.id   AF-X1EKF5-F1
#
_cell.length_a   1.000
_cell.length_b   1.000
_cell.length_c   1.000
_cell.angle_alpha   90.00
_cell.angle_beta   90.00
_cell.angle_gamma   90.00
#
_symmetry.space_group_name_H-M   'P 1'
#
loop_
_entity.id
_entity.type
_entity.pdbx_description
1 polymer ?
#
loop_
_entity_poly.entity_id
_entity_poly.type
_entity_poly.pdbx_seq_one_letter_code
_entity_poly.pdbx_strand_id
1 'polypeptide(L)'
;MRHGIEILRKSGLYADKNNLSSVNAEIIREASNEVYPTFRADIIDQLNDQELLALYGIARSLINHKEPFTLVDDAFEEYQIICETYSIEPHVKMSFRKYIRQLNQLEIISTKTVRIEEAERGRHLEITLLDIPAVKLEEFLIDIFNRKFD
;
A
#
# COMPACT_ATOMS: atom_id res chain seq x y z
N MET A 1 -11.13 -18.35 -1.97
CA MET A 1 -10.39 -19.64 -1.86
C MET A 1 -9.57 -20.02 -3.11
N ARG A 2 -9.81 -19.46 -4.30
CA ARG A 2 -9.08 -19.86 -5.53
C ARG A 2 -7.61 -19.39 -5.59
N HIS A 3 -7.30 -18.24 -5.00
CA HIS A 3 -5.99 -17.58 -5.13
C HIS A 3 -4.83 -18.30 -4.40
N GLY A 4 -5.07 -18.79 -3.18
CA GLY A 4 -4.05 -19.54 -2.44
C GLY A 4 -3.62 -20.83 -3.15
N ILE A 5 -4.56 -21.47 -3.86
CA ILE A 5 -4.29 -22.68 -4.67
C ILE A 5 -3.41 -22.33 -5.87
N GLU A 6 -3.66 -21.20 -6.55
CA GLU A 6 -2.88 -20.77 -7.71
C GLU A 6 -1.45 -20.34 -7.33
N ILE A 7 -1.28 -19.61 -6.21
CA ILE A 7 0.03 -19.24 -5.65
C ILE A 7 0.83 -20.49 -5.31
N LEU A 8 0.21 -21.47 -4.63
CA LEU A 8 0.86 -22.72 -4.27
C LEU A 8 1.27 -23.52 -5.52
N ARG A 9 0.38 -23.57 -6.53
CA ARG A 9 0.63 -24.27 -7.79
C ARG A 9 1.81 -23.65 -8.55
N LYS A 10 1.85 -22.32 -8.69
CA LYS A 10 2.97 -21.62 -9.33
C LYS A 10 4.27 -21.76 -8.56
N SER A 11 4.21 -21.66 -7.23
CA SER A 11 5.38 -21.87 -6.37
C SER A 11 5.98 -23.26 -6.57
N GLY A 12 5.15 -24.30 -6.63
CA GLY A 12 5.58 -25.66 -6.94
C GLY A 12 6.20 -25.79 -8.33
N LEU A 13 5.58 -25.18 -9.35
CA LEU A 13 6.10 -25.18 -10.72
C LEU A 13 7.47 -24.48 -10.82
N TYR A 14 7.66 -23.38 -10.09
CA TYR A 14 8.93 -22.66 -10.05
C TYR A 14 10.02 -23.49 -9.36
N ALA A 15 9.70 -24.13 -8.23
CA ALA A 15 10.64 -25.01 -7.54
C ALA A 15 11.08 -26.18 -8.43
N ASP A 16 10.14 -26.80 -9.16
CA ASP A 16 10.41 -27.91 -10.08
C ASP A 16 11.31 -27.47 -11.25
N LYS A 17 10.99 -26.33 -11.89
CA LYS A 17 11.81 -25.75 -12.97
C LYS A 17 13.25 -25.44 -12.56
N ASN A 18 13.45 -25.07 -11.29
CA ASN A 18 14.75 -24.68 -10.75
C ASN A 18 15.45 -25.81 -9.97
N ASN A 19 14.92 -27.05 -10.01
CA ASN A 19 15.43 -28.21 -9.26
C ASN A 19 15.60 -27.94 -7.75
N LEU A 20 14.69 -27.15 -7.17
CA LEU A 20 14.69 -26.83 -5.75
C LEU A 20 13.93 -27.90 -4.98
N SER A 21 14.52 -28.37 -3.88
CA SER A 21 13.93 -29.41 -3.03
C SER A 21 12.74 -28.93 -2.19
N SER A 22 12.50 -27.62 -2.13
CA SER A 22 11.46 -27.02 -1.31
C SER A 22 11.03 -25.65 -1.83
N VAL A 23 9.75 -25.31 -1.63
CA VAL A 23 9.24 -23.96 -1.80
C VAL A 23 9.68 -23.11 -0.61
N ASN A 24 10.45 -22.05 -0.86
CA ASN A 24 10.86 -21.08 0.15
C ASN A 24 10.04 -19.78 0.04
N ALA A 25 10.22 -18.87 1.01
CA ALA A 25 9.46 -17.62 1.07
C ALA A 25 9.68 -16.70 -0.14
N GLU A 26 10.83 -16.78 -0.80
CA GLU A 26 11.16 -15.98 -1.98
C GLU A 26 10.38 -16.45 -3.20
N ILE A 27 10.25 -17.77 -3.38
CA ILE A 27 9.42 -18.38 -4.42
C ILE A 27 7.94 -18.05 -4.21
N ILE A 28 7.47 -18.04 -2.95
CA ILE A 28 6.09 -17.65 -2.63
C ILE A 28 5.86 -16.18 -2.99
N ARG A 29 6.82 -15.29 -2.69
CA ARG A 29 6.73 -13.87 -3.06
C ARG A 29 6.71 -13.68 -4.58
N GLU A 30 7.55 -14.40 -5.31
CA GLU A 30 7.60 -14.33 -6.76
C GLU A 30 6.32 -14.89 -7.40
N ALA A 31 5.87 -16.06 -6.97
CA ALA A 31 4.62 -16.65 -7.42
C ALA A 31 3.40 -15.78 -7.06
N SER A 32 3.41 -15.12 -5.91
CA SER A 32 2.35 -14.16 -5.54
C SER A 32 2.33 -12.97 -6.48
N ASN A 33 3.49 -12.38 -6.81
CA ASN A 33 3.59 -11.29 -7.78
C ASN A 33 3.19 -11.70 -9.21
N GLU A 34 3.36 -12.98 -9.55
CA GLU A 34 3.09 -13.51 -10.90
C GLU A 34 1.67 -14.08 -11.05
N VAL A 35 1.04 -14.53 -9.97
CA VAL A 35 -0.38 -14.93 -9.90
C VAL A 35 -1.27 -13.69 -9.77
N TYR A 36 -0.75 -12.67 -9.11
CA TYR A 36 -1.40 -11.39 -8.94
C TYR A 36 -0.47 -10.29 -9.46
N PRO A 37 -0.75 -9.70 -10.63
CA PRO A 37 -0.71 -8.25 -10.71
C PRO A 37 -1.87 -7.75 -9.84
N THR A 38 -1.76 -7.85 -8.51
CA THR A 38 -2.83 -7.51 -7.54
C THR A 38 -3.28 -6.07 -7.63
N PHE A 39 -2.46 -5.25 -8.26
CA PHE A 39 -2.73 -3.87 -8.48
C PHE A 39 -3.83 -3.69 -9.53
N ARG A 40 -5.04 -3.46 -9.04
CA ARG A 40 -6.18 -2.97 -9.83
C ARG A 40 -5.88 -1.56 -10.31
N ALA A 41 -5.08 -1.45 -11.38
CA ALA A 41 -4.72 -0.16 -11.99
C ALA A 41 -5.95 0.67 -12.35
N ASP A 42 -7.03 -0.01 -12.74
CA ASP A 42 -8.36 0.54 -13.00
C ASP A 42 -9.01 1.24 -11.80
N ILE A 43 -8.61 0.90 -10.56
CA ILE A 43 -9.07 1.58 -9.36
C ILE A 43 -8.26 2.84 -9.10
N ILE A 44 -6.96 2.84 -9.43
CA ILE A 44 -6.12 4.04 -9.33
C ILE A 44 -6.59 5.11 -10.30
N ASP A 45 -7.05 4.72 -11.48
CA ASP A 45 -7.64 5.66 -12.46
C ASP A 45 -8.90 6.37 -11.94
N GLN A 46 -9.55 5.85 -10.89
CA GLN A 46 -10.73 6.46 -10.27
C GLN A 46 -10.39 7.44 -9.14
N LEU A 47 -9.13 7.46 -8.69
CA LEU A 47 -8.68 8.33 -7.61
C LEU A 47 -8.39 9.74 -8.14
N ASN A 48 -8.81 10.75 -7.39
CA ASN A 48 -8.36 12.11 -7.66
C ASN A 48 -6.92 12.32 -7.17
N ASP A 49 -6.34 13.44 -7.58
CA ASP A 49 -4.94 13.79 -7.32
C ASP A 49 -4.59 13.74 -5.83
N GLN A 50 -5.50 14.21 -4.98
CA GLN A 50 -5.29 14.24 -3.53
C GLN A 50 -5.41 12.85 -2.90
N GLU A 51 -6.24 11.97 -3.44
CA GLU A 51 -6.31 10.57 -3.04
C GLU A 51 -5.08 9.78 -3.47
N LEU A 52 -4.54 10.07 -4.66
CA LEU A 52 -3.29 9.48 -5.14
C LEU A 52 -2.11 9.92 -4.27
N LEU A 53 -2.02 11.21 -3.97
CA LEU A 53 -1.00 11.75 -3.07
C LEU A 53 -1.13 11.12 -1.68
N ALA A 54 -2.36 10.95 -1.18
CA ALA A 54 -2.59 10.33 0.11
C ALA A 54 -2.17 8.85 0.13
N LEU A 55 -2.48 8.11 -0.93
CA LEU A 55 -2.03 6.73 -1.11
C LEU A 55 -0.50 6.66 -1.18
N TYR A 56 0.13 7.63 -1.82
CA TYR A 56 1.59 7.71 -1.88
C TYR A 56 2.18 7.95 -0.47
N GLY A 57 1.64 8.90 0.29
CA GLY A 57 2.07 9.13 1.68
C GLY A 57 1.94 7.88 2.57
N ILE A 58 0.87 7.10 2.41
CA ILE A 58 0.70 5.82 3.11
C ILE A 58 1.79 4.82 2.71
N ALA A 59 2.05 4.66 1.40
CA ALA A 59 3.05 3.73 0.90
C ALA A 59 4.45 4.10 1.41
N ARG A 60 4.81 5.38 1.34
CA ARG A 60 6.13 5.87 1.77
C ARG A 60 6.34 5.75 3.27
N SER A 61 5.31 6.03 4.07
CA SER A 61 5.38 5.83 5.52
C SER A 61 5.63 4.36 5.88
N LEU A 62 4.94 3.42 5.23
CA LEU A 62 5.15 1.97 5.44
C LEU A 62 6.58 1.54 5.10
N ILE A 63 7.17 2.10 4.03
CA ILE A 63 8.54 1.81 3.61
C ILE A 63 9.54 2.34 4.65
N ASN A 64 9.36 3.58 5.11
CA ASN A 64 10.28 4.25 6.02
C ASN A 64 10.31 3.62 7.40
N HIS A 65 9.15 3.25 7.94
CA HIS A 65 9.03 2.69 9.29
C HIS A 65 9.28 1.17 9.34
N LYS A 66 9.24 0.47 8.20
CA LYS A 66 9.39 -0.99 8.09
C LYS A 66 8.42 -1.80 8.96
N GLU A 67 7.30 -1.19 9.31
CA GLU A 67 6.22 -1.81 10.08
C GLU A 67 5.13 -2.36 9.15
N PRO A 68 4.34 -3.37 9.60
CA PRO A 68 3.26 -3.92 8.80
C PRO A 68 2.06 -2.96 8.66
N PHE A 69 2.05 -1.85 9.41
CA PHE A 69 1.04 -0.80 9.35
C PHE A 69 1.70 0.58 9.49
N THR A 70 0.94 1.63 9.16
CA THR A 70 1.30 3.02 9.46
C THR A 70 0.19 3.68 10.27
N LEU A 71 0.51 4.69 11.06
CA LEU A 71 -0.50 5.55 11.68
C LEU A 71 -0.92 6.65 10.71
N VAL A 72 -2.08 7.26 11.01
CA VAL A 72 -2.61 8.40 10.25
C VAL A 72 -1.67 9.59 10.29
N ASP A 73 -0.94 9.76 11.39
CA ASP A 73 -0.11 10.93 11.65
C ASP A 73 1.16 10.84 10.80
N ASP A 74 1.86 9.71 10.87
CA ASP A 74 3.05 9.42 10.06
C ASP A 74 2.74 9.47 8.55
N ALA A 75 1.63 8.84 8.13
CA ALA A 75 1.21 8.86 6.73
C ALA A 75 0.81 10.26 6.24
N PHE A 76 0.31 11.11 7.14
CA PHE A 76 -0.04 12.49 6.79
C PHE A 76 1.20 13.36 6.63
N GLU A 77 2.23 13.18 7.45
CA GLU A 77 3.51 13.88 7.32
C GLU A 77 4.17 13.56 5.97
N GLU A 78 4.23 12.29 5.59
CA GLU A 78 4.74 11.88 4.27
C GLU A 78 3.91 12.46 3.12
N TYR A 79 2.57 12.48 3.26
CA TYR A 79 1.68 13.11 2.28
C TYR A 79 2.01 14.61 2.09
N GLN A 80 2.28 15.34 3.17
CA GLN A 80 2.64 16.77 3.08
C GLN A 80 3.97 16.95 2.34
N ILE A 81 4.98 16.14 2.65
CA ILE A 81 6.30 16.18 1.99
C ILE A 81 6.17 15.91 0.49
N ILE A 82 5.35 14.92 0.12
CA ILE A 82 5.10 14.58 -1.30
C ILE A 82 4.37 15.72 -2.01
N CYS A 83 3.34 16.30 -1.38
CA CYS A 83 2.65 17.47 -1.91
C CYS A 83 3.63 18.62 -2.22
N GLU A 84 4.51 18.94 -1.27
CA GLU A 84 5.55 19.97 -1.44
C GLU A 84 6.49 19.65 -2.61
N THR A 85 6.89 18.38 -2.76
CA THR A 85 7.78 17.92 -3.84
C THR A 85 7.20 18.21 -5.22
N TYR A 86 5.90 18.01 -5.40
CA TYR A 86 5.20 18.27 -6.67
C TYR A 86 4.58 19.68 -6.73
N SER A 87 4.92 20.59 -5.81
CA SER A 87 4.36 21.95 -5.74
C SER A 87 2.83 22.00 -5.66
N ILE A 88 2.22 21.01 -4.99
CA ILE A 88 0.77 20.91 -4.76
C ILE A 88 0.49 21.30 -3.31
N GLU A 89 -0.54 22.11 -3.07
CA GLU A 89 -0.93 22.47 -1.70
C GLU A 89 -1.56 21.27 -0.97
N PRO A 90 -0.99 20.83 0.18
CA PRO A 90 -1.54 19.72 0.94
C PRO A 90 -2.85 20.13 1.61
N HIS A 91 -3.84 19.24 1.57
CA HIS A 91 -5.08 19.45 2.29
C HIS A 91 -4.90 19.14 3.78
N VAL A 92 -5.76 19.75 4.61
CA VAL A 92 -5.75 19.53 6.06
C VAL A 92 -6.00 18.07 6.44
N LYS A 93 -5.48 17.65 7.59
CA LYS A 93 -5.58 16.27 8.14
C LYS A 93 -7.01 15.70 8.16
N MET A 94 -8.02 16.55 8.33
CA MET A 94 -9.43 16.11 8.29
C MET A 94 -9.87 15.66 6.90
N SER A 95 -9.38 16.30 5.83
CA SER A 95 -9.55 15.88 4.44
C SER A 95 -8.75 14.62 4.16
N PHE A 96 -7.51 14.52 4.64
CA PHE A 96 -6.70 13.31 4.54
C PHE A 96 -7.41 12.08 5.12
N ARG A 97 -8.07 12.22 6.28
CA ARG A 97 -8.92 11.17 6.86
C ARG A 97 -10.11 10.78 5.96
N LYS A 98 -10.61 11.67 5.10
CA LYS A 98 -11.64 11.32 4.09
C LYS A 98 -11.03 10.46 2.99
N TYR A 99 -9.82 10.77 2.52
CA TYR A 99 -9.10 9.96 1.55
C TYR A 99 -8.83 8.56 2.08
N ILE A 100 -8.36 8.42 3.32
CA ILE A 100 -8.21 7.10 3.96
C ILE A 100 -9.53 6.32 3.94
N ARG A 101 -10.67 6.94 4.27
CA ARG A 101 -11.97 6.25 4.23
C ARG A 101 -12.32 5.79 2.83
N GLN A 102 -12.05 6.60 1.81
CA GLN A 102 -12.32 6.27 0.42
C GLN A 102 -11.40 5.14 -0.09
N LEU A 103 -10.10 5.24 0.17
CA LEU A 103 -9.13 4.18 -0.15
C LEU A 103 -9.52 2.84 0.52
N ASN A 104 -10.04 2.90 1.75
CA ASN A 104 -10.54 1.72 2.46
C ASN A 104 -11.84 1.17 1.86
N GLN A 105 -12.75 2.03 1.38
CA GLN A 105 -13.97 1.62 0.68
C GLN A 105 -13.67 0.94 -0.67
N LEU A 106 -12.59 1.36 -1.34
CA LEU A 106 -12.10 0.76 -2.58
C LEU A 106 -11.28 -0.52 -2.33
N GLU A 107 -11.10 -0.92 -1.06
CA GLU A 107 -10.31 -2.08 -0.64
C GLU A 107 -8.84 -2.01 -1.12
N ILE A 108 -8.28 -0.80 -1.26
CA ILE A 108 -6.86 -0.60 -1.55
C ILE A 108 -6.06 -0.73 -0.25
N ILE A 109 -6.64 -0.20 0.84
CA ILE A 109 -6.10 -0.27 2.19
C ILE A 109 -7.13 -0.91 3.13
N SER A 110 -6.63 -1.37 4.28
CA SER A 110 -7.45 -1.74 5.43
C SER A 110 -7.10 -0.85 6.61
N THR A 111 -8.11 -0.51 7.40
CA THR A 111 -7.99 0.33 8.59
C THR A 111 -8.45 -0.42 9.83
N LYS A 112 -7.65 -0.35 10.90
CA LYS A 112 -7.96 -1.01 12.17
C LYS A 112 -7.77 -0.03 13.31
N THR A 113 -8.80 0.10 14.14
CA THR A 113 -8.71 0.94 15.35
C THR A 113 -8.14 0.10 16.50
N VAL A 114 -7.03 0.53 17.07
CA VAL A 114 -6.33 -0.16 18.16
C VAL A 114 -6.26 0.77 19.38
N ARG A 115 -6.39 0.18 20.58
CA ARG A 115 -6.23 0.93 21.83
C ARG A 115 -4.75 1.12 22.13
N ILE A 116 -4.38 2.30 22.60
CA ILE A 116 -3.03 2.54 23.10
C ILE A 116 -2.90 1.85 24.46
N GLU A 117 -1.96 0.93 24.61
CA GLU A 117 -1.78 0.14 25.84
C GLU A 117 -1.42 1.02 27.05
N GLU A 118 -0.71 2.13 26.83
CA GLU A 118 -0.23 3.05 27.87
C GLU A 118 -1.21 4.17 28.23
N ALA A 119 -2.37 4.28 27.56
CA ALA A 119 -3.32 5.37 27.79
C ALA A 119 -4.73 4.86 28.12
N GLU A 120 -5.29 5.31 29.26
CA GLU A 120 -6.70 5.07 29.63
C GLU A 120 -7.69 5.61 28.58
N ARG A 121 -7.26 6.61 27.80
CA ARG A 121 -7.97 7.18 26.66
C ARG A 121 -7.00 7.47 25.51
N GLY A 122 -7.12 6.68 24.45
CA GLY A 122 -6.42 6.92 23.19
C GLY A 122 -6.64 5.76 22.23
N ARG A 123 -6.95 6.06 20.97
CA ARG A 123 -7.09 5.05 19.91
C ARG A 123 -6.23 5.47 18.73
N HIS A 124 -5.40 4.55 18.26
CA HIS A 124 -4.67 4.70 17.01
C HIS A 124 -5.49 4.05 15.89
N LEU A 125 -5.36 4.61 14.68
CA LEU A 125 -5.89 4.01 13.48
C LEU A 125 -4.70 3.49 12.68
N GLU A 126 -4.52 2.19 12.71
CA GLU A 126 -3.53 1.47 11.90
C GLU A 126 -4.05 1.37 10.47
N ILE A 127 -3.19 1.63 9.50
CA ILE A 127 -3.46 1.56 8.07
C ILE A 127 -2.51 0.53 7.45
N THR A 128 -3.05 -0.41 6.68
CA THR A 128 -2.26 -1.45 5.98
C THR A 128 -2.63 -1.49 4.50
N LEU A 129 -1.66 -1.77 3.63
CA LEU A 129 -1.94 -2.07 2.22
C LEU A 129 -2.48 -3.50 2.07
N LEU A 130 -3.45 -3.70 1.19
CA LEU A 130 -4.07 -5.01 0.95
C LEU A 130 -3.47 -5.75 -0.24
N ASP A 131 -3.36 -5.07 -1.37
CA ASP A 131 -3.16 -5.74 -2.66
C ASP A 131 -1.71 -5.67 -3.14
N ILE A 132 -1.03 -4.54 -2.97
CA ILE A 132 0.30 -4.27 -3.56
C ILE A 132 1.35 -4.00 -2.48
N PRO A 133 2.58 -4.56 -2.59
CA PRO A 133 3.69 -4.20 -1.72
C PRO A 133 4.00 -2.69 -1.80
N ALA A 134 4.27 -2.06 -0.66
CA ALA A 134 4.46 -0.60 -0.57
C ALA A 134 5.52 -0.07 -1.56
N VAL A 135 6.65 -0.76 -1.70
CA VAL A 135 7.73 -0.37 -2.62
C VAL A 135 7.27 -0.35 -4.08
N LYS A 136 6.56 -1.39 -4.52
CA LYS A 136 6.03 -1.44 -5.89
C LYS A 136 4.97 -0.38 -6.14
N LEU A 137 4.16 -0.08 -5.13
CA LEU A 137 3.16 0.98 -5.21
C LEU A 137 3.81 2.36 -5.32
N GLU A 138 4.86 2.62 -4.55
CA GLU A 138 5.64 3.86 -4.67
C GLU A 138 6.22 4.03 -6.08
N GLU A 139 6.90 3.01 -6.62
CA GLU A 139 7.44 3.05 -7.99
C GLU A 139 6.35 3.40 -9.02
N PHE A 140 5.20 2.74 -8.92
CA PHE A 140 4.08 2.97 -9.82
C PHE A 140 3.50 4.40 -9.69
N LEU A 141 3.37 4.90 -8.46
CA LEU A 141 2.85 6.26 -8.23
C LEU A 141 3.84 7.31 -8.74
N ILE A 142 5.14 7.17 -8.50
CA ILE A 142 6.18 8.07 -9.02
C ILE A 142 6.05 8.18 -10.55
N ASP A 143 5.89 7.06 -11.26
CA ASP A 143 5.70 7.06 -12.72
C ASP A 143 4.45 7.83 -13.16
N ILE A 144 3.35 7.74 -12.41
CA ILE A 144 2.13 8.53 -12.69
C ILE A 144 2.37 10.01 -12.44
N PHE A 145 2.96 10.36 -11.30
CA PHE A 145 3.14 11.75 -10.88
C PHE A 145 4.12 12.48 -11.81
N ASN A 146 5.24 11.87 -12.18
CA ASN A 146 6.18 12.46 -13.14
C ASN A 146 5.49 12.76 -14.48
N ARG A 147 4.67 11.84 -15.01
CA ARG A 147 3.94 12.08 -16.27
C ARG A 147 2.89 13.18 -16.19
N LYS A 148 2.38 13.45 -14.98
CA LYS A 148 1.24 14.36 -14.76
C LYS A 148 1.69 15.76 -14.37
N PHE A 149 2.84 15.89 -13.72
CA PHE A 149 3.32 17.15 -13.15
C PHE A 149 4.70 17.60 -13.67
N ASP A 150 5.40 16.81 -14.49
CA ASP A 150 6.49 17.29 -15.37
C ASP A 150 5.96 17.81 -16.72
#